data_AF-A0A1G0P4P1-F1
#
_entry.id   AF-A0A1G0P4P1-F1
#
_cell.length_a   1.000
_cell.length_b   1.000
_cell.length_c   1.000
_cell.angle_alpha   90.00
_cell.angle_beta   90.00
_cell.angle_gamma   90.00
#
_symmetry.space_group_name_H-M   'P 1'
#
loop_
_entity.id
_entity.type
_entity.pdbx_description
1 polymer ?
#
loop_
_entity_poly.entity_id
_entity_poly.type
_entity_poly.pdbx_seq_one_letter_code
_entity_poly.pdbx_strand_id
1 'polypeptide(L)'
;MGINIKYKTSGLIIILWLSVSLSLPSQRVSSKPDVNKTFNEAIDLFSKSDFSRALDLFNKVLNDYSYNSKTTAATVFKGKALLSLNRLTEAKNIVIDFLNNYPLSKYDDEARLLLSKIYVESGEYLKAFSQLLNVLQYSVSKIYSDEAEHSGENLALQYLNFSDLKPLYNSAKDEKIKSYLLILTGKLQVGNNLFREAIVSFNELIKLYPNSFYKNEAELLISKMSPGNSSNVDDTLIGVMLPLTGLGNESLSAAKEILEGIKFSVSGFNNEREDKIGLLIYDTENDSGKIIEIRNEIAGNLAVKAIIGPVFSNEVEITLKEFKSINIPIISPTATDNDLTFVNDNFFQANPNFVIRAKVMAQYIFYVENKRKMAIFNSIDGYSPLLAAEFSNEFRRLGGEIVTKFTYKSGSLTSETLVDSAKLVPAEGIYVPLSDKRDVPFLLSQLVQTNVDIALYGNQDWFLAKGFETSPELSNKVTFTSDYFIEFNNSEYQDFNKNFLARTKIDANRNVLYGYDAAKYMLTVLRNISRNRENIKAKMQTGISVNGFHNNISFDQNRVNLFLNIVRYKDGVFELVDKFKASN
;
A
#
# COMPACT_ATOMS: atom_id res chain seq x y z
N MET A 1 4.12 -19.63 -0.30
CA MET A 1 4.16 -19.30 -1.74
C MET A 1 5.60 -19.06 -2.12
N GLY A 2 6.17 -19.84 -3.04
CA GLY A 2 7.58 -19.72 -3.44
C GLY A 2 7.85 -18.38 -4.13
N ILE A 3 8.70 -17.55 -3.53
CA ILE A 3 9.04 -16.23 -4.05
C ILE A 3 10.22 -16.36 -5.01
N ASN A 4 9.94 -16.01 -6.26
CA ASN A 4 10.86 -16.02 -7.39
C ASN A 4 11.79 -14.79 -7.27
N ILE A 5 12.97 -14.97 -6.68
CA ILE A 5 14.00 -13.91 -6.61
C ILE A 5 14.63 -13.79 -8.00
N LYS A 6 14.07 -12.91 -8.83
CA LYS A 6 14.76 -12.44 -10.05
C LYS A 6 15.94 -11.57 -9.63
N TYR A 7 17.11 -12.18 -9.50
CA TYR A 7 18.37 -11.44 -9.50
C TYR A 7 18.50 -10.72 -10.85
N LYS A 8 18.55 -9.40 -10.80
CA LYS A 8 19.03 -8.57 -11.89
C LYS A 8 20.44 -9.08 -12.22
N THR A 9 20.65 -9.53 -13.45
CA THR A 9 21.95 -10.01 -13.94
C THR A 9 22.99 -8.90 -13.78
N SER A 10 23.77 -8.94 -12.69
CA SER A 10 24.99 -8.16 -12.52
C SER A 10 25.94 -8.60 -13.63
N GLY A 11 26.36 -7.65 -14.47
CA GLY A 11 27.21 -7.92 -15.63
C GLY A 11 28.47 -8.68 -15.24
N LEU A 12 28.77 -9.75 -15.99
CA LEU A 12 30.07 -10.40 -15.96
C LEU A 12 31.16 -9.36 -16.30
N ILE A 13 32.00 -9.01 -15.33
CA ILE A 13 33.21 -8.25 -15.61
C ILE A 13 34.27 -9.23 -16.13
N ILE A 14 34.37 -9.37 -17.45
CA ILE A 14 35.46 -10.10 -18.12
C ILE A 14 36.55 -9.08 -18.44
N ILE A 15 37.63 -9.05 -17.65
CA ILE A 15 38.83 -8.29 -18.00
C ILE A 15 39.71 -9.19 -18.90
N LEU A 16 39.69 -8.91 -20.21
CA LEU A 16 40.52 -9.56 -21.22
C LEU A 16 41.71 -8.65 -21.56
N TRP A 17 42.94 -9.12 -21.30
CA TRP A 17 44.16 -8.49 -21.83
C TRP A 17 44.75 -9.35 -22.94
N LEU A 18 44.87 -8.77 -24.14
CA LEU A 18 45.49 -9.34 -25.33
C LEU A 18 46.99 -9.00 -25.32
N SER A 19 47.85 -10.00 -25.15
CA SER A 19 49.29 -9.88 -25.43
C SER A 19 49.60 -10.49 -26.80
N VAL A 20 50.02 -9.65 -27.75
CA VAL A 20 50.52 -10.06 -29.05
C VAL A 20 51.91 -10.69 -28.87
N SER A 21 52.10 -11.91 -29.39
CA SER A 21 53.42 -12.54 -29.49
C SER A 21 53.67 -12.97 -30.93
N LEU A 22 54.81 -12.53 -31.48
CA LEU A 22 55.31 -12.90 -32.80
C LEU A 22 55.76 -14.36 -32.82
N SER A 23 55.37 -15.09 -33.86
CA SER A 23 55.71 -16.50 -34.07
C SER A 23 56.92 -16.70 -35.01
N LEU A 24 57.86 -17.56 -34.60
CA LEU A 24 58.83 -18.26 -35.46
C LEU A 24 58.53 -19.78 -35.41
N PRO A 25 58.73 -20.55 -36.50
CA PRO A 25 58.30 -21.96 -36.54
C PRO A 25 59.43 -22.97 -36.26
N SER A 26 59.17 -23.93 -35.37
CA SER A 26 59.59 -25.35 -35.34
C SER A 26 59.34 -25.87 -33.91
N GLN A 27 58.99 -27.12 -33.59
CA GLN A 27 59.14 -28.44 -34.20
C GLN A 27 58.07 -29.36 -33.56
N ARG A 28 57.59 -30.38 -34.27
CA ARG A 28 56.57 -31.34 -33.77
C ARG A 28 57.11 -32.18 -32.60
N VAL A 29 56.72 -31.81 -31.39
CA VAL A 29 56.58 -32.72 -30.24
C VAL A 29 55.14 -33.20 -30.22
N SER A 30 54.87 -34.44 -29.80
CA SER A 30 53.54 -34.95 -29.47
C SER A 30 52.86 -34.00 -28.46
N SER A 31 52.20 -32.96 -28.94
CA SER A 31 51.75 -31.87 -28.10
C SER A 31 50.46 -32.30 -27.44
N LYS A 32 50.47 -32.43 -26.11
CA LYS A 32 49.23 -32.28 -25.32
C LYS A 32 48.48 -31.06 -25.88
N PRO A 33 47.14 -31.11 -26.00
CA PRO A 33 46.38 -29.96 -26.47
C PRO A 33 46.83 -28.71 -25.71
N ASP A 34 46.89 -27.55 -26.36
CA ASP A 34 47.27 -26.33 -25.66
C ASP A 34 46.30 -26.10 -24.49
N VAL A 35 46.81 -26.04 -23.25
CA VAL A 35 46.01 -25.81 -22.04
C VAL A 35 45.16 -24.54 -22.20
N ASN A 36 45.66 -23.54 -22.92
CA ASN A 36 44.92 -22.33 -23.22
C ASN A 36 43.72 -22.61 -24.13
N LYS A 37 43.89 -23.47 -25.14
CA LYS A 37 42.81 -23.86 -26.05
C LYS A 37 41.70 -24.58 -25.30
N THR A 38 42.03 -25.62 -24.53
CA THR A 38 41.03 -26.38 -23.76
C THR A 38 40.34 -25.51 -22.70
N PHE A 39 41.10 -24.64 -22.02
CA PHE A 39 40.52 -23.70 -21.06
C PHE A 39 39.59 -22.69 -21.73
N ASN A 40 39.98 -22.10 -22.87
CA ASN A 40 39.15 -21.13 -23.57
C ASN A 40 37.87 -21.76 -24.14
N GLU A 41 37.93 -23.01 -24.62
CA GLU A 41 36.74 -23.78 -25.00
C GLU A 41 35.80 -24.00 -23.81
N ALA A 42 36.35 -24.31 -22.62
CA ALA A 42 35.56 -24.44 -21.39
C ALA A 42 34.87 -23.12 -21.01
N ILE A 43 35.57 -21.99 -21.15
CA ILE A 43 35.03 -20.65 -20.89
C ILE A 43 33.95 -20.27 -21.91
N ASP A 44 34.12 -20.61 -23.20
CA ASP A 44 33.10 -20.38 -24.22
C ASP A 44 31.81 -21.14 -23.90
N LEU A 45 31.92 -22.43 -23.57
CA LEU A 45 30.78 -23.24 -23.13
C LEU A 45 30.13 -22.68 -21.86
N PHE A 46 30.94 -22.27 -20.89
CA PHE A 46 30.46 -21.65 -19.65
C PHE A 46 29.67 -20.36 -19.94
N SER A 47 30.17 -19.51 -20.84
CA SER A 47 29.49 -18.25 -21.21
C SER A 47 28.18 -18.48 -21.96
N LYS A 48 28.07 -19.61 -22.69
CA LYS A 48 26.84 -20.09 -23.33
C LYS A 48 25.90 -20.85 -22.37
N SER A 49 26.19 -20.83 -21.07
CA SER A 49 25.42 -21.54 -20.02
C SER A 49 25.39 -23.07 -20.17
N ASP A 50 26.31 -23.65 -20.95
CA ASP A 50 26.47 -25.10 -21.04
C ASP A 50 27.39 -25.61 -19.94
N PHE A 51 26.88 -25.55 -18.71
CA PHE A 51 27.68 -25.82 -17.52
C PHE A 51 28.14 -27.27 -17.42
N SER A 52 27.40 -28.23 -17.99
CA SER A 52 27.78 -29.64 -17.99
C SER A 52 29.03 -29.88 -18.84
N ARG A 53 29.02 -29.45 -20.12
CA ARG A 53 30.18 -29.64 -20.99
C ARG A 53 31.36 -28.77 -20.56
N ALA A 54 31.09 -27.56 -20.06
CA ALA A 54 32.12 -26.71 -19.47
C ALA A 54 32.81 -27.40 -18.28
N LEU A 55 32.04 -28.03 -17.38
CA LEU A 55 32.56 -28.77 -16.23
C LEU A 55 33.48 -29.93 -16.67
N ASP A 56 33.11 -30.68 -17.71
CA ASP A 56 33.94 -31.76 -18.25
C ASP A 56 35.29 -31.23 -18.77
N LEU A 57 35.28 -30.10 -19.48
CA LEU A 57 36.51 -29.49 -19.97
C LEU A 57 37.35 -28.87 -18.83
N PHE A 58 36.75 -28.27 -17.80
CA PHE A 58 37.50 -27.82 -16.63
C PHE A 58 38.14 -29.00 -15.88
N ASN A 59 37.45 -30.13 -15.73
CA ASN A 59 38.03 -31.35 -15.17
C ASN A 59 39.22 -31.85 -16.01
N LYS A 60 39.10 -31.81 -17.34
CA LYS A 60 40.19 -32.16 -18.25
C LYS A 60 41.41 -31.23 -18.06
N VAL A 61 41.18 -29.93 -17.91
CA VAL A 61 42.27 -28.96 -17.62
C VAL A 61 42.97 -29.29 -16.30
N LEU A 62 42.24 -29.73 -15.28
CA LEU A 62 42.81 -30.06 -13.97
C LEU A 62 43.56 -31.41 -13.95
N ASN A 63 43.14 -32.38 -14.75
CA ASN A 63 43.72 -33.73 -14.76
C ASN A 63 44.91 -33.88 -15.72
N ASP A 64 44.87 -33.22 -16.87
CA ASP A 64 45.83 -33.48 -17.96
C ASP A 64 47.09 -32.59 -17.89
N TYR A 65 47.04 -31.50 -17.11
CA TYR A 65 48.06 -30.46 -17.08
C TYR A 65 48.61 -30.21 -15.69
N SER A 66 49.93 -29.98 -15.61
CA SER A 66 50.60 -29.59 -14.38
C SER A 66 50.13 -28.22 -13.90
N TYR A 67 50.23 -28.01 -12.58
CA TYR A 67 49.80 -26.78 -11.93
C TYR A 67 50.35 -25.50 -12.61
N ASN A 68 49.44 -24.61 -13.00
CA ASN A 68 49.73 -23.32 -13.63
C ASN A 68 48.54 -22.35 -13.45
N SER A 69 48.66 -21.12 -13.95
CA SER A 69 47.62 -20.09 -13.80
C SER A 69 46.25 -20.48 -14.37
N LYS A 70 46.20 -21.34 -15.40
CA LYS A 70 44.95 -21.85 -15.99
C LYS A 70 44.33 -22.96 -15.15
N THR A 71 45.12 -23.83 -14.50
CA THR A 71 44.55 -24.85 -13.60
C THR A 71 43.97 -24.20 -12.34
N THR A 72 44.60 -23.15 -11.81
CA THR A 72 44.07 -22.36 -10.69
C THR A 72 42.74 -21.68 -11.08
N ALA A 73 42.67 -21.07 -12.27
CA ALA A 73 41.44 -20.48 -12.80
C ALA A 73 40.35 -21.54 -13.04
N ALA A 74 40.71 -22.70 -13.63
CA ALA A 74 39.79 -23.78 -13.93
C ALA A 74 39.14 -24.35 -12.65
N THR A 75 39.84 -24.33 -11.52
CA THR A 75 39.29 -24.77 -10.23
C THR A 75 38.14 -23.88 -9.78
N VAL A 76 38.28 -22.56 -9.89
CA VAL A 76 37.22 -21.59 -9.55
C VAL A 76 36.04 -21.72 -10.51
N PHE A 77 36.30 -21.81 -11.83
CA PHE A 77 35.24 -22.00 -12.81
C PHE A 77 34.52 -23.36 -12.69
N LYS A 78 35.23 -24.42 -12.28
CA LYS A 78 34.63 -25.70 -11.91
C LYS A 78 33.65 -25.51 -10.75
N GLY A 79 34.04 -24.77 -9.71
CA GLY A 79 33.14 -24.40 -8.60
C GLY A 79 31.88 -23.65 -9.09
N LYS A 80 32.05 -22.67 -9.98
CA LYS A 80 30.93 -21.93 -10.58
C LYS A 80 29.99 -22.84 -11.40
N ALA A 81 30.55 -23.73 -12.21
CA ALA A 81 29.77 -24.66 -13.04
C ALA A 81 28.98 -25.64 -12.17
N LEU A 82 29.60 -26.17 -11.11
CA LEU A 82 28.94 -27.05 -10.14
C LEU A 82 27.79 -26.32 -9.42
N LEU A 83 27.98 -25.06 -9.01
CA LEU A 83 26.91 -24.24 -8.44
C LEU A 83 25.75 -24.05 -9.44
N SER A 84 26.04 -23.70 -10.69
CA SER A 84 25.01 -23.54 -11.74
C SER A 84 24.25 -24.84 -12.05
N LEU A 85 24.86 -26.01 -11.79
CA LEU A 85 24.24 -27.33 -11.92
C LEU A 85 23.54 -27.79 -10.62
N ASN A 86 23.41 -26.92 -9.62
CA ASN A 86 22.85 -27.21 -8.30
C ASN A 86 23.57 -28.35 -7.54
N ARG A 87 24.86 -28.55 -7.82
CA ARG A 87 25.73 -29.54 -7.14
C ARG A 87 26.47 -28.89 -5.97
N LEU A 88 25.70 -28.39 -5.00
CA LEU A 88 26.18 -27.50 -3.93
C LEU A 88 27.31 -28.09 -3.08
N THR A 89 27.22 -29.37 -2.69
CA THR A 89 28.26 -30.01 -1.85
C THR A 89 29.60 -30.08 -2.57
N GLU A 90 29.60 -30.43 -3.86
CA GLU A 90 30.82 -30.52 -4.65
C GLU A 90 31.40 -29.14 -4.93
N ALA A 91 30.53 -28.16 -5.24
CA ALA A 91 30.92 -26.77 -5.41
C ALA A 91 31.56 -26.22 -4.12
N LYS A 92 30.98 -26.52 -2.96
CA LYS A 92 31.52 -26.12 -1.65
C LYS A 92 32.89 -26.71 -1.41
N ASN A 93 33.04 -28.03 -1.57
CA ASN A 93 34.30 -28.73 -1.30
C ASN A 93 35.42 -28.20 -2.20
N ILE A 94 35.18 -28.07 -3.51
CA ILE A 94 36.23 -27.63 -4.44
C ILE A 94 36.70 -26.19 -4.15
N VAL A 95 35.78 -25.31 -3.73
CA VAL A 95 36.12 -23.91 -3.42
C VAL A 95 36.82 -23.80 -2.06
N ILE A 96 36.42 -24.59 -1.06
CA ILE A 96 37.14 -24.65 0.23
C ILE A 96 38.56 -25.19 0.03
N ASP A 97 38.71 -26.29 -0.72
CA ASP A 97 40.01 -26.86 -1.03
C ASP A 97 40.90 -25.85 -1.77
N PHE A 98 40.31 -25.07 -2.68
CA PHE A 98 41.01 -23.99 -3.36
C PHE A 98 41.53 -22.92 -2.40
N LEU A 99 40.67 -22.41 -1.51
CA LEU A 99 41.03 -21.36 -0.54
C LEU A 99 42.10 -21.84 0.45
N ASN A 100 42.06 -23.11 0.85
CA ASN A 100 43.05 -23.69 1.77
C ASN A 100 44.42 -23.89 1.10
N ASN A 101 44.43 -24.37 -0.15
CA ASN A 101 45.67 -24.70 -0.84
C ASN A 101 46.32 -23.49 -1.55
N TYR A 102 45.52 -22.47 -1.90
CA TYR A 102 45.97 -21.33 -2.69
C TYR A 102 45.53 -19.96 -2.11
N PRO A 103 45.80 -19.66 -0.84
CA PRO A 103 45.33 -18.44 -0.16
C PRO A 103 45.91 -17.13 -0.74
N LEU A 104 47.00 -17.20 -1.50
CA LEU A 104 47.62 -16.05 -2.18
C LEU A 104 47.25 -15.94 -3.67
N SER A 105 46.26 -16.74 -4.11
CA SER A 105 45.82 -16.71 -5.49
C SER A 105 45.15 -15.38 -5.82
N LYS A 106 45.35 -14.87 -7.05
CA LYS A 106 44.61 -13.71 -7.57
C LYS A 106 43.09 -13.93 -7.65
N TYR A 107 42.64 -15.17 -7.45
CA TYR A 107 41.23 -15.55 -7.43
C TYR A 107 40.70 -15.80 -6.01
N ASP A 108 41.44 -15.47 -4.95
CA ASP A 108 40.99 -15.64 -3.56
C ASP A 108 39.67 -14.88 -3.31
N ASP A 109 39.61 -13.60 -3.67
CA ASP A 109 38.40 -12.76 -3.55
C ASP A 109 37.20 -13.40 -4.28
N GLU A 110 37.40 -13.77 -5.55
CA GLU A 110 36.37 -14.40 -6.38
C GLU A 110 35.89 -15.74 -5.80
N ALA A 111 36.82 -16.54 -5.25
CA ALA A 111 36.50 -17.81 -4.63
C ALA A 111 35.72 -17.61 -3.31
N ARG A 112 36.03 -16.59 -2.53
CA ARG A 112 35.26 -16.24 -1.31
C ARG A 112 33.86 -15.73 -1.63
N LEU A 113 33.71 -14.90 -2.65
CA LEU A 113 32.38 -14.47 -3.12
C LEU A 113 31.55 -15.65 -3.62
N LEU A 114 32.17 -16.56 -4.38
CA LEU A 114 31.53 -17.80 -4.81
C LEU A 114 31.12 -18.68 -3.62
N LEU A 115 32.01 -18.85 -2.64
CA LEU A 115 31.71 -19.63 -1.43
C LEU A 115 30.59 -19.00 -0.61
N SER A 116 30.56 -17.66 -0.51
CA SER A 116 29.45 -16.93 0.10
C SER A 116 28.12 -17.28 -0.58
N LYS A 117 28.08 -17.21 -1.92
CA LYS A 117 26.89 -17.58 -2.70
C LYS A 117 26.46 -19.03 -2.45
N ILE A 118 27.41 -19.97 -2.44
CA ILE A 118 27.12 -21.38 -2.15
C ILE A 118 26.52 -21.54 -0.74
N TYR A 119 27.03 -20.81 0.26
CA TYR A 119 26.48 -20.84 1.61
C TYR A 119 25.08 -20.23 1.69
N VAL A 120 24.78 -19.16 0.94
CA VAL A 120 23.42 -18.59 0.85
C VAL A 120 22.43 -19.62 0.29
N GLU A 121 22.78 -20.29 -0.82
CA GLU A 121 21.95 -21.35 -1.43
C GLU A 121 21.79 -22.56 -0.49
N SER A 122 22.75 -22.77 0.42
CA SER A 122 22.72 -23.84 1.43
C SER A 122 22.02 -23.43 2.74
N GLY A 123 21.53 -22.20 2.87
CA GLY A 123 20.92 -21.67 4.10
C GLY A 123 21.92 -21.37 5.24
N GLU A 124 23.22 -21.40 4.97
CA GLU A 124 24.28 -21.19 5.95
C GLU A 124 24.69 -19.69 6.03
N TYR A 125 23.74 -18.81 6.31
CA TYR A 125 23.89 -17.35 6.13
C TYR A 125 25.04 -16.71 6.91
N LEU A 126 25.29 -17.14 8.16
CA LEU A 126 26.39 -16.58 8.96
C LEU A 126 27.77 -16.94 8.36
N LYS A 127 27.89 -18.14 7.78
CA LYS A 127 29.11 -18.55 7.07
C LYS A 127 29.28 -17.78 5.77
N ALA A 128 28.18 -17.53 5.04
CA ALA A 128 28.19 -16.67 3.86
C ALA A 128 28.69 -15.26 4.20
N PHE A 129 28.10 -14.65 5.23
CA PHE A 129 28.47 -13.32 5.70
C PHE A 129 29.93 -13.26 6.15
N SER A 130 30.42 -14.30 6.83
CA SER A 130 31.83 -14.40 7.24
C SER A 130 32.80 -14.39 6.05
N GLN A 131 32.43 -14.99 4.90
CA GLN A 131 33.26 -14.92 3.69
C GLN A 131 33.30 -13.50 3.11
N LEU A 132 32.17 -12.78 3.13
CA LEU A 132 32.10 -11.39 2.66
C LEU A 132 32.95 -10.47 3.54
N LEU A 133 32.93 -10.66 4.86
CA LEU A 133 33.80 -9.93 5.77
C LEU A 133 35.29 -10.18 5.49
N ASN A 134 35.68 -11.41 5.13
CA ASN A 134 37.06 -11.71 4.76
C ASN A 134 37.48 -10.92 3.50
N VAL A 135 36.63 -10.87 2.47
CA VAL A 135 36.91 -10.07 1.26
C VAL A 135 37.01 -8.59 1.63
N LEU A 136 36.07 -8.06 2.42
CA LEU A 136 36.06 -6.66 2.83
C LEU A 136 37.30 -6.26 3.64
N GLN A 137 37.87 -7.21 4.41
CA GLN A 137 39.03 -7.02 5.27
C GLN A 137 40.35 -7.10 4.50
N TYR A 138 40.49 -8.05 3.58
CA TYR A 138 41.77 -8.41 2.98
C TYR A 138 41.93 -8.06 1.50
N SER A 139 40.84 -7.79 0.78
CA SER A 139 40.93 -7.47 -0.65
C SER A 139 41.61 -6.13 -0.87
N VAL A 140 42.57 -6.13 -1.80
CA VAL A 140 43.19 -4.90 -2.33
C VAL A 140 42.39 -4.32 -3.52
N SER A 141 41.39 -5.05 -4.01
CA SER A 141 40.53 -4.63 -5.11
C SER A 141 39.34 -3.87 -4.56
N LYS A 142 39.20 -2.60 -4.97
CA LYS A 142 38.03 -1.79 -4.62
C LYS A 142 36.74 -2.43 -5.13
N ILE A 143 36.75 -3.00 -6.33
CA ILE A 143 35.57 -3.64 -6.94
C ILE A 143 35.06 -4.79 -6.06
N TYR A 144 35.96 -5.68 -5.62
CA TYR A 144 35.57 -6.80 -4.76
C TYR A 144 35.19 -6.36 -3.35
N SER A 145 35.86 -5.33 -2.81
CA SER A 145 35.47 -4.73 -1.53
C SER A 145 34.05 -4.15 -1.58
N ASP A 146 33.72 -3.36 -2.61
CA ASP A 146 32.41 -2.74 -2.78
C ASP A 146 31.31 -3.81 -3.00
N GLU A 147 31.61 -4.87 -3.77
CA GLU A 147 30.69 -6.00 -3.96
C GLU A 147 30.43 -6.77 -2.66
N ALA A 148 31.48 -7.04 -1.89
CA ALA A 148 31.39 -7.73 -0.60
C ALA A 148 30.61 -6.91 0.43
N GLU A 149 30.82 -5.61 0.47
CA GLU A 149 30.11 -4.67 1.33
C GLU A 149 28.60 -4.63 1.01
N HIS A 150 28.26 -4.44 -0.27
CA HIS A 150 26.86 -4.38 -0.69
C HIS A 150 26.14 -5.73 -0.50
N SER A 151 26.79 -6.83 -0.89
CA SER A 151 26.23 -8.17 -0.73
C SER A 151 26.10 -8.53 0.75
N GLY A 152 27.05 -8.10 1.58
CA GLY A 152 27.05 -8.33 3.02
C GLY A 152 25.90 -7.61 3.71
N GLU A 153 25.64 -6.35 3.32
CA GLU A 153 24.53 -5.56 3.88
C GLU A 153 23.19 -6.21 3.54
N ASN A 154 22.96 -6.54 2.26
CA ASN A 154 21.73 -7.20 1.83
C ASN A 154 21.51 -8.54 2.55
N LEU A 155 22.56 -9.36 2.65
CA LEU A 155 22.51 -10.65 3.33
C LEU A 155 22.18 -10.48 4.82
N ALA A 156 22.84 -9.55 5.50
CA ALA A 156 22.63 -9.30 6.91
C ALA A 156 21.21 -8.80 7.20
N LEU A 157 20.74 -7.79 6.46
CA LEU A 157 19.41 -7.21 6.66
C LEU A 157 18.27 -8.16 6.33
N GLN A 158 18.49 -9.12 5.44
CA GLN A 158 17.45 -10.08 5.03
C GLN A 158 17.42 -11.34 5.90
N TYR A 159 18.56 -11.83 6.39
CA TYR A 159 18.65 -13.17 6.99
C TYR A 159 19.34 -13.25 8.35
N LEU A 160 20.02 -12.20 8.82
CA LEU A 160 20.71 -12.19 10.11
C LEU A 160 20.02 -11.27 11.12
N ASN A 161 20.40 -11.38 12.39
CA ASN A 161 19.99 -10.48 13.45
C ASN A 161 21.19 -9.88 14.20
N PHE A 162 20.95 -8.87 15.05
CA PHE A 162 22.02 -8.18 15.77
C PHE A 162 22.77 -9.08 16.78
N SER A 163 22.18 -10.19 17.24
CA SER A 163 22.87 -11.16 18.09
C SER A 163 23.89 -12.00 17.31
N ASP A 164 23.66 -12.21 16.01
CA ASP A 164 24.62 -12.89 15.12
C ASP A 164 25.85 -12.00 14.83
N LEU A 165 25.66 -10.68 14.76
CA LEU A 165 26.75 -9.74 14.47
C LEU A 165 27.65 -9.47 15.68
N LYS A 166 27.12 -9.58 16.91
CA LYS A 166 27.86 -9.25 18.14
C LYS A 166 29.15 -10.07 18.33
N PRO A 167 29.17 -11.41 18.16
CA PRO A 167 30.40 -12.18 18.20
C PRO A 167 31.42 -11.74 17.14
N LEU A 168 30.97 -11.43 15.93
CA LEU A 168 31.83 -10.97 14.84
C LEU A 168 32.48 -9.63 15.19
N TYR A 169 31.71 -8.68 15.70
CA TYR A 169 32.20 -7.38 16.15
C TYR A 169 33.27 -7.51 17.24
N ASN A 170 33.02 -8.38 18.24
CA ASN A 170 33.96 -8.61 19.35
C ASN A 170 35.28 -9.25 18.88
N SER A 171 35.22 -10.11 17.85
CA SER A 171 36.40 -10.79 17.31
C SER A 171 37.20 -9.96 16.30
N ALA A 172 36.55 -8.99 15.64
CA ALA A 172 37.17 -8.15 14.64
C ALA A 172 38.29 -7.31 15.26
N LYS A 173 39.42 -7.18 14.55
CA LYS A 173 40.54 -6.31 14.94
C LYS A 173 40.61 -5.02 14.11
N ASP A 174 40.09 -5.09 12.90
CA ASP A 174 40.14 -4.03 11.91
C ASP A 174 39.02 -2.99 12.13
N GLU A 175 39.36 -1.70 12.12
CA GLU A 175 38.41 -0.60 12.34
C GLU A 175 37.36 -0.46 11.22
N LYS A 176 37.73 -0.75 9.97
CA LYS A 176 36.81 -0.77 8.83
C LYS A 176 35.74 -1.83 9.05
N ILE A 177 36.14 -3.03 9.47
CA ILE A 177 35.20 -4.12 9.77
C ILE A 177 34.35 -3.82 11.00
N LYS A 178 34.94 -3.29 12.07
CA LYS A 178 34.17 -2.91 13.27
C LYS A 178 33.13 -1.84 12.99
N SER A 179 33.49 -0.80 12.25
CA SER A 179 32.54 0.26 11.88
C SER A 179 31.45 -0.25 10.91
N TYR A 180 31.78 -1.12 9.96
CA TYR A 180 30.80 -1.79 9.10
C TYR A 180 29.80 -2.65 9.90
N LEU A 181 30.28 -3.40 10.89
CA LEU A 181 29.40 -4.22 11.74
C LEU A 181 28.51 -3.36 12.65
N LEU A 182 28.98 -2.21 13.13
CA LEU A 182 28.16 -1.29 13.92
C LEU A 182 27.07 -0.61 13.09
N ILE A 183 27.35 -0.17 11.86
CA ILE A 183 26.31 0.43 11.01
C ILE A 183 25.23 -0.61 10.68
N LEU A 184 25.62 -1.86 10.39
CA LEU A 184 24.67 -2.95 10.16
C LEU A 184 23.87 -3.29 11.42
N THR A 185 24.50 -3.30 12.59
CA THR A 185 23.83 -3.52 13.87
C THR A 185 22.75 -2.45 14.09
N GLY A 186 23.08 -1.18 13.88
CA GLY A 186 22.12 -0.08 13.96
C GLY A 186 20.99 -0.21 12.94
N LYS A 187 21.28 -0.53 11.67
CA LYS A 187 20.26 -0.74 10.61
C LYS A 187 19.32 -1.91 10.95
N LEU A 188 19.84 -3.01 11.50
CA LEU A 188 19.03 -4.15 11.97
C LEU A 188 18.14 -3.75 13.15
N GLN A 189 18.65 -2.97 14.10
CA GLN A 189 17.86 -2.43 15.22
C GLN A 189 16.74 -1.51 14.72
N VAL A 190 17.01 -0.66 13.72
CA VAL A 190 15.97 0.15 13.05
C VAL A 190 14.90 -0.74 12.42
N GLY A 191 15.28 -1.76 11.67
CA GLY A 191 14.35 -2.72 11.07
C GLY A 191 13.49 -3.49 12.10
N ASN A 192 13.96 -3.58 13.34
CA ASN A 192 13.25 -4.20 14.47
C ASN A 192 12.57 -3.17 15.40
N ASN A 193 12.47 -1.90 15.00
CA ASN A 193 11.90 -0.80 15.79
C ASN A 193 12.61 -0.51 17.14
N LEU A 194 13.87 -0.92 17.30
CA LEU A 194 14.70 -0.68 18.48
C LEU A 194 15.50 0.62 18.31
N PHE A 195 14.80 1.76 18.20
CA PHE A 195 15.42 3.04 17.81
C PHE A 195 16.41 3.58 18.83
N ARG A 196 16.18 3.36 20.14
CA ARG A 196 17.10 3.82 21.19
C ARG A 196 18.43 3.08 21.09
N GLU A 197 18.36 1.77 20.90
CA GLU A 197 19.49 0.88 20.71
C GLU A 197 20.21 1.20 19.39
N ALA A 198 19.47 1.49 18.32
CA ALA A 198 20.04 1.94 17.05
C ALA A 198 20.84 3.24 17.20
N ILE A 199 20.27 4.23 17.89
CA ILE A 199 20.97 5.49 18.21
C ILE A 199 22.23 5.23 19.04
N VAL A 200 22.20 4.29 20.00
CA VAL A 200 23.39 3.90 20.77
C VAL A 200 24.45 3.31 19.84
N SER A 201 24.11 2.36 18.97
CA SER A 201 25.04 1.74 18.03
C SER A 201 25.65 2.75 17.05
N PHE A 202 24.85 3.68 16.51
CA PHE A 202 25.34 4.71 15.61
C PHE A 202 26.23 5.74 16.33
N ASN A 203 25.88 6.15 17.55
CA ASN A 203 26.74 7.02 18.34
C ASN A 203 28.05 6.32 18.73
N GLU A 204 28.00 5.02 19.02
CA GLU A 204 29.19 4.20 19.27
C GLU A 204 30.10 4.15 18.04
N LEU A 205 29.53 4.00 16.83
CA LEU A 205 30.27 4.08 15.58
C LEU A 205 30.97 5.44 15.43
N ILE A 206 30.22 6.54 15.58
CA ILE A 206 30.76 7.90 15.42
C ILE A 206 31.86 8.19 16.44
N LYS A 207 31.67 7.74 17.69
CA LYS A 207 32.61 7.97 18.79
C LYS A 207 33.89 7.15 18.65
N LEU A 208 33.78 5.86 18.34
CA LEU A 208 34.91 4.94 18.29
C LEU A 208 35.64 4.98 16.95
N TYR A 209 34.94 5.30 15.86
CA TYR A 209 35.48 5.30 14.49
C TYR A 209 35.17 6.61 13.76
N PRO A 210 35.69 7.76 14.23
CA PRO A 210 35.34 9.08 13.69
C PRO A 210 35.79 9.31 12.23
N ASN A 211 36.69 8.49 11.70
CA ASN A 211 37.15 8.53 10.31
C ASN A 211 36.48 7.47 9.42
N SER A 212 35.47 6.75 9.93
CA SER A 212 34.77 5.72 9.17
C SER A 212 33.99 6.31 7.99
N PHE A 213 33.94 5.58 6.88
CA PHE A 213 33.09 5.89 5.72
C PHE A 213 31.60 5.96 6.11
N TYR A 214 31.20 5.20 7.13
CA TYR A 214 29.82 5.11 7.63
C TYR A 214 29.42 6.23 8.58
N LYS A 215 30.34 7.12 8.97
CA LYS A 215 30.05 8.18 9.93
C LYS A 215 28.89 9.08 9.47
N ASN A 216 28.98 9.60 8.24
CA ASN A 216 27.95 10.51 7.72
C ASN A 216 26.60 9.82 7.59
N GLU A 217 26.60 8.53 7.22
CA GLU A 217 25.38 7.72 7.18
C GLU A 217 24.79 7.52 8.58
N ALA A 218 25.63 7.19 9.57
CA ALA A 218 25.22 7.05 10.97
C ALA A 218 24.65 8.37 11.53
N GLU A 219 25.27 9.51 11.25
CA GLU A 219 24.78 10.84 11.63
C GLU A 219 23.42 11.16 10.97
N LEU A 220 23.26 10.83 9.69
CA LEU A 220 22.00 10.99 8.98
C LEU A 220 20.90 10.07 9.53
N LEU A 221 21.24 8.83 9.89
CA LEU A 221 20.30 7.90 10.49
C LEU A 221 19.93 8.36 11.90
N ILE A 222 20.89 8.83 12.70
CA ILE A 222 20.63 9.47 13.99
C ILE A 222 19.74 10.68 13.83
N SER A 223 19.97 11.59 12.88
CA SER A 223 19.13 12.77 12.71
C SER A 223 17.71 12.44 12.27
N LYS A 224 17.50 11.34 11.54
CA LYS A 224 16.17 10.79 11.22
C LYS A 224 15.45 10.19 12.43
N MET A 225 16.19 9.74 13.46
CA MET A 225 15.64 9.10 14.66
C MET A 225 15.69 9.98 15.91
N SER A 226 16.51 11.02 15.90
CA SER A 226 16.71 11.98 16.97
C SER A 226 15.83 13.19 16.66
N PRO A 227 14.91 13.56 17.55
CA PRO A 227 14.00 14.66 17.30
C PRO A 227 14.77 15.99 17.28
N GLY A 228 15.06 16.50 16.09
CA GLY A 228 15.46 17.90 15.91
C GLY A 228 14.26 18.80 16.19
N ASN A 229 14.30 19.56 17.29
CA ASN A 229 13.40 20.67 17.65
C ASN A 229 12.08 20.78 16.85
N SER A 230 11.15 19.84 17.07
CA SER A 230 9.71 20.07 17.05
C SER A 230 8.98 18.77 17.38
N SER A 231 8.20 18.80 18.47
CA SER A 231 7.27 17.75 18.93
C SER A 231 7.93 16.51 19.55
N ASN A 232 7.56 16.17 20.78
CA ASN A 232 7.95 14.93 21.43
C ASN A 232 7.54 13.74 20.55
N VAL A 233 8.31 12.65 20.55
CA VAL A 233 7.91 11.38 19.90
C VAL A 233 6.63 10.80 20.54
N ASP A 234 6.26 11.28 21.73
CA ASP A 234 4.99 11.05 22.42
C ASP A 234 3.81 11.89 21.88
N ASP A 235 4.08 12.97 21.12
CA ASP A 235 3.03 13.78 20.51
C ASP A 235 2.38 13.00 19.37
N THR A 236 1.07 12.79 19.47
CA THR A 236 0.28 12.16 18.41
C THR A 236 -0.20 13.23 17.45
N LEU A 237 0.32 13.24 16.23
CA LEU A 237 -0.14 14.12 15.16
C LEU A 237 -0.99 13.35 14.15
N ILE A 238 -2.07 13.98 13.69
CA ILE A 238 -2.84 13.55 12.53
C ILE A 238 -2.55 14.51 11.38
N GLY A 239 -2.10 13.98 10.25
CA GLY A 239 -1.99 14.76 9.02
C GLY A 239 -3.38 15.01 8.43
N VAL A 240 -3.65 16.22 7.98
CA VAL A 240 -4.88 16.59 7.29
C VAL A 240 -4.48 17.08 5.90
N MET A 241 -4.71 16.26 4.88
CA MET A 241 -4.37 16.56 3.50
C MET A 241 -5.62 17.00 2.76
N LEU A 242 -5.71 18.27 2.38
CA LEU A 242 -6.87 18.84 1.71
C LEU A 242 -6.42 19.87 0.67
N PRO A 243 -7.13 20.04 -0.45
CA PRO A 243 -6.84 21.08 -1.43
C PRO A 243 -7.47 22.41 -0.97
N LEU A 244 -6.71 23.17 -0.19
CA LEU A 244 -7.14 24.41 0.46
C LEU A 244 -6.89 25.65 -0.39
N THR A 245 -6.14 25.50 -1.48
CA THR A 245 -5.98 26.45 -2.59
C THR A 245 -5.96 25.69 -3.94
N GLY A 246 -5.75 26.39 -5.07
CA GLY A 246 -5.61 25.76 -6.40
C GLY A 246 -6.90 25.28 -7.08
N LEU A 247 -8.06 25.35 -6.41
CA LEU A 247 -9.36 24.90 -6.93
C LEU A 247 -10.33 26.04 -7.26
N GLY A 248 -11.35 25.73 -8.06
CA GLY A 248 -12.52 26.60 -8.24
C GLY A 248 -13.28 26.85 -6.93
N ASN A 249 -14.00 27.98 -6.85
CA ASN A 249 -14.58 28.50 -5.61
C ASN A 249 -15.44 27.49 -4.81
N GLU A 250 -16.26 26.67 -5.48
CA GLU A 250 -17.15 25.70 -4.79
C GLU A 250 -16.37 24.55 -4.13
N SER A 251 -15.47 23.90 -4.88
CA SER A 251 -14.63 22.81 -4.36
C SER A 251 -13.72 23.30 -3.23
N LEU A 252 -13.25 24.55 -3.34
CA LEU A 252 -12.47 25.22 -2.30
C LEU A 252 -13.27 25.43 -1.00
N SER A 253 -14.55 25.80 -1.10
CA SER A 253 -15.44 25.94 0.06
C SER A 253 -15.64 24.61 0.76
N ALA A 254 -15.89 23.54 -0.02
CA ALA A 254 -16.11 22.21 0.53
C ALA A 254 -14.90 21.68 1.32
N ALA A 255 -13.68 21.83 0.79
CA ALA A 255 -12.46 21.42 1.48
C ALA A 255 -12.24 22.20 2.79
N LYS A 256 -12.51 23.51 2.79
CA LYS A 256 -12.42 24.35 3.99
C LYS A 256 -13.45 23.97 5.05
N GLU A 257 -14.70 23.70 4.65
CA GLU A 257 -15.76 23.25 5.55
C GLU A 257 -15.43 21.90 6.20
N ILE A 258 -14.90 20.95 5.43
CA ILE A 258 -14.41 19.66 5.94
C ILE A 258 -13.30 19.89 6.98
N LEU A 259 -12.34 20.78 6.69
CA LEU A 259 -11.26 21.12 7.62
C LEU A 259 -11.80 21.67 8.95
N GLU A 260 -12.80 22.56 8.91
CA GLU A 260 -13.42 23.11 10.13
C GLU A 260 -14.14 22.03 10.96
N GLY A 261 -14.80 21.06 10.30
CA GLY A 261 -15.34 19.88 10.96
C GLY A 261 -14.28 19.05 11.69
N ILE A 262 -13.15 18.79 11.02
CA ILE A 262 -12.00 18.05 11.60
C ILE A 262 -11.46 18.79 12.82
N LYS A 263 -11.17 20.09 12.68
CA LYS A 263 -10.65 20.95 13.77
C LYS A 263 -11.59 20.95 14.96
N PHE A 264 -12.90 21.06 14.74
CA PHE A 264 -13.88 21.09 15.81
C PHE A 264 -13.95 19.76 16.56
N SER A 265 -13.89 18.63 15.86
CA SER A 265 -13.86 17.29 16.45
C SER A 265 -12.62 17.09 17.35
N VAL A 266 -11.43 17.47 16.85
CA VAL A 266 -10.17 17.38 17.60
C VAL A 266 -10.15 18.35 18.78
N SER A 267 -10.66 19.58 18.60
CA SER A 267 -10.78 20.55 19.69
C SER A 267 -11.66 20.02 20.82
N GLY A 268 -12.80 19.42 20.49
CA GLY A 268 -13.68 18.78 21.47
C GLY A 268 -13.02 17.61 22.18
N PHE A 269 -12.27 16.78 21.45
CA PHE A 269 -11.50 15.68 22.05
C PHE A 269 -10.43 16.18 23.00
N ASN A 270 -9.66 17.20 22.62
CA ASN A 270 -8.55 17.73 23.42
C ASN A 270 -8.99 18.56 24.63
N ASN A 271 -10.27 18.92 24.73
CA ASN A 271 -10.77 19.72 25.85
C ASN A 271 -10.53 18.98 27.18
N GLU A 272 -9.86 19.65 28.12
CA GLU A 272 -9.53 19.12 29.46
C GLU A 272 -8.65 17.85 29.49
N ARG A 273 -8.04 17.48 28.35
CA ARG A 273 -7.11 16.34 28.27
C ARG A 273 -5.65 16.78 28.35
N GLU A 274 -4.84 15.98 29.03
CA GLU A 274 -3.38 16.10 29.03
C GLU A 274 -2.75 15.41 27.80
N ASP A 275 -3.34 14.30 27.32
CA ASP A 275 -2.88 13.51 26.16
C ASP A 275 -3.40 14.06 24.81
N LYS A 276 -3.10 15.33 24.52
CA LYS A 276 -3.64 16.04 23.35
C LYS A 276 -3.17 15.46 22.01
N ILE A 277 -4.02 15.57 21.01
CA ILE A 277 -3.76 15.23 19.60
C ILE A 277 -3.51 16.51 18.81
N GLY A 278 -2.39 16.58 18.08
CA GLY A 278 -2.10 17.69 17.17
C GLY A 278 -2.62 17.41 15.76
N LEU A 279 -2.83 18.48 15.00
CA LEU A 279 -3.12 18.44 13.57
C LEU A 279 -1.96 19.08 12.80
N LEU A 280 -1.46 18.39 11.77
CA LEU A 280 -0.63 19.00 10.74
C LEU A 280 -1.46 19.15 9.47
N ILE A 281 -1.70 20.40 9.06
CA ILE A 281 -2.56 20.70 7.92
C ILE A 281 -1.67 20.91 6.70
N TYR A 282 -1.93 20.14 5.66
CA TYR A 282 -1.22 20.15 4.39
C TYR A 282 -2.18 20.61 3.29
N ASP A 283 -1.84 21.73 2.65
CA ASP A 283 -2.51 22.16 1.42
C ASP A 283 -1.89 21.40 0.25
N THR A 284 -2.68 20.53 -0.37
CA THR A 284 -2.26 19.73 -1.52
C THR A 284 -2.33 20.49 -2.82
N GLU A 285 -3.05 21.62 -2.87
CA GLU A 285 -3.36 22.40 -4.09
C GLU A 285 -3.98 21.56 -5.23
N ASN A 286 -4.41 20.33 -4.95
CA ASN A 286 -4.72 19.29 -5.94
C ASN A 286 -3.57 19.09 -6.96
N ASP A 287 -2.32 19.22 -6.51
CA ASP A 287 -1.11 19.10 -7.31
C ASP A 287 -0.28 17.87 -6.91
N SER A 288 0.18 17.12 -7.92
CA SER A 288 0.96 15.89 -7.71
C SER A 288 2.35 16.15 -7.10
N GLY A 289 3.01 17.26 -7.44
CA GLY A 289 4.30 17.64 -6.89
C GLY A 289 4.21 17.96 -5.40
N LYS A 290 3.17 18.72 -5.02
CA LYS A 290 2.85 18.99 -3.62
C LYS A 290 2.56 17.74 -2.81
N ILE A 291 1.80 16.79 -3.36
CA ILE A 291 1.55 15.51 -2.71
C ILE A 291 2.86 14.75 -2.44
N ILE A 292 3.82 14.76 -3.37
CA ILE A 292 5.14 14.14 -3.18
C ILE A 292 5.97 14.85 -2.10
N GLU A 293 5.93 16.18 -2.05
CA GLU A 293 6.57 16.98 -0.99
C GLU A 293 6.02 16.60 0.40
N ILE A 294 4.68 16.61 0.54
CA ILE A 294 3.97 16.22 1.77
C ILE A 294 4.31 14.77 2.16
N ARG A 295 4.34 13.86 1.19
CA ARG A 295 4.72 12.45 1.37
C ARG A 295 6.11 12.32 1.98
N ASN A 296 7.08 13.09 1.50
CA ASN A 296 8.45 13.05 2.00
C ASN A 296 8.57 13.63 3.42
N GLU A 297 7.82 14.69 3.73
CA GLU A 297 7.75 15.24 5.08
C GLU A 297 7.15 14.24 6.07
N ILE A 298 6.02 13.62 5.72
CA ILE A 298 5.34 12.61 6.55
C ILE A 298 6.20 11.35 6.72
N ALA A 299 6.98 10.98 5.70
CA ALA A 299 7.93 9.87 5.80
C ALA A 299 9.01 10.13 6.86
N GLY A 300 9.50 11.38 6.96
CA GLY A 300 10.49 11.80 7.95
C GLY A 300 9.91 12.09 9.34
N ASN A 301 8.60 12.34 9.44
CA ASN A 301 7.95 12.72 10.69
C ASN A 301 7.14 11.57 11.31
N LEU A 302 7.79 10.82 12.22
CA LEU A 302 7.16 9.71 12.94
C LEU A 302 6.07 10.14 13.94
N ALA A 303 5.95 11.42 14.28
CA ALA A 303 4.85 11.92 15.12
C ALA A 303 3.52 11.90 14.36
N VAL A 304 3.53 11.93 13.01
CA VAL A 304 2.32 11.77 12.18
C VAL A 304 1.91 10.31 12.14
N LYS A 305 0.79 9.98 12.79
CA LYS A 305 0.34 8.60 13.00
C LYS A 305 -0.74 8.14 12.03
N ALA A 306 -1.49 9.07 11.44
CA ALA A 306 -2.53 8.79 10.46
C ALA A 306 -2.81 10.05 9.62
N ILE A 307 -3.50 9.88 8.50
CA ILE A 307 -3.91 10.96 7.60
C ILE A 307 -5.45 10.96 7.47
N ILE A 308 -6.07 12.13 7.58
CA ILE A 308 -7.45 12.39 7.16
C ILE A 308 -7.40 13.18 5.85
N GLY A 309 -8.09 12.68 4.83
CA GLY A 309 -8.02 13.18 3.46
C GLY A 309 -7.10 12.34 2.57
N PRO A 310 -6.93 12.69 1.28
CA PRO A 310 -7.64 13.77 0.57
C PRO A 310 -9.13 13.48 0.34
N VAL A 311 -9.83 14.41 -0.31
CA VAL A 311 -11.31 14.41 -0.43
C VAL A 311 -11.83 14.08 -1.83
N PHE A 312 -11.11 14.45 -2.89
CA PHE A 312 -11.54 14.17 -4.26
C PHE A 312 -10.96 12.85 -4.77
N SER A 313 -11.76 12.01 -5.42
CA SER A 313 -11.35 10.65 -5.82
C SER A 313 -10.06 10.64 -6.67
N ASN A 314 -9.91 11.59 -7.61
CA ASN A 314 -8.72 11.73 -8.45
C ASN A 314 -7.46 12.04 -7.63
N GLU A 315 -7.58 12.93 -6.65
CA GLU A 315 -6.51 13.34 -5.75
C GLU A 315 -6.14 12.21 -4.78
N VAL A 316 -7.15 11.50 -4.28
CA VAL A 316 -6.96 10.29 -3.48
C VAL A 316 -6.19 9.26 -4.29
N GLU A 317 -6.57 8.96 -5.52
CA GLU A 317 -5.86 7.98 -6.36
C GLU A 317 -4.36 8.30 -6.51
N ILE A 318 -4.03 9.58 -6.77
CA ILE A 318 -2.64 10.06 -6.84
C ILE A 318 -1.93 9.85 -5.50
N THR A 319 -2.56 10.29 -4.41
CA THR A 319 -2.00 10.15 -3.05
C THR A 319 -1.76 8.69 -2.70
N LEU A 320 -2.67 7.79 -3.02
CA LEU A 320 -2.53 6.37 -2.70
C LEU A 320 -1.35 5.72 -3.43
N LYS A 321 -1.08 6.13 -4.67
CA LYS A 321 0.10 5.68 -5.44
C LYS A 321 1.40 6.18 -4.80
N GLU A 322 1.48 7.45 -4.46
CA GLU A 322 2.69 8.05 -3.87
C GLU A 322 2.99 7.54 -2.44
N PHE A 323 1.95 7.30 -1.65
CA PHE A 323 2.06 6.83 -0.27
C PHE A 323 2.19 5.31 -0.15
N LYS A 324 2.24 4.54 -1.25
CA LYS A 324 2.28 3.07 -1.23
C LYS A 324 3.49 2.49 -0.48
N SER A 325 4.59 3.22 -0.46
CA SER A 325 5.84 2.84 0.24
C SER A 325 5.90 3.30 1.70
N ILE A 326 4.89 4.02 2.19
CA ILE A 326 4.82 4.50 3.57
C ILE A 326 3.75 3.72 4.32
N ASN A 327 4.10 3.13 5.45
CA ASN A 327 3.15 2.45 6.32
C ASN A 327 2.37 3.45 7.18
N ILE A 328 1.46 4.23 6.59
CA ILE A 328 0.61 5.20 7.31
C ILE A 328 -0.88 5.02 6.95
N PRO A 329 -1.79 4.83 7.92
CA PRO A 329 -3.23 4.78 7.68
C PRO A 329 -3.75 6.10 7.08
N ILE A 330 -4.54 6.00 6.02
CA ILE A 330 -5.16 7.12 5.31
C ILE A 330 -6.67 6.89 5.30
N ILE A 331 -7.46 7.85 5.79
CA ILE A 331 -8.93 7.82 5.71
C ILE A 331 -9.42 8.98 4.85
N SER A 332 -10.07 8.68 3.72
CA SER A 332 -10.77 9.73 2.95
C SER A 332 -12.22 9.84 3.42
N PRO A 333 -12.72 11.05 3.74
CA PRO A 333 -14.08 11.25 4.20
C PRO A 333 -15.12 11.15 3.08
N THR A 334 -14.76 11.43 1.83
CA THR A 334 -15.72 11.69 0.73
C THR A 334 -15.50 10.86 -0.53
N ALA A 335 -14.33 10.26 -0.75
CA ALA A 335 -14.03 9.53 -1.98
C ALA A 335 -14.96 8.33 -2.18
N THR A 336 -15.49 8.13 -3.39
CA THR A 336 -16.59 7.17 -3.67
C THR A 336 -16.23 6.09 -4.69
N ASP A 337 -15.09 6.22 -5.40
CA ASP A 337 -14.69 5.28 -6.44
C ASP A 337 -14.41 3.88 -5.86
N ASN A 338 -14.76 2.82 -6.60
CA ASN A 338 -14.75 1.45 -6.08
C ASN A 338 -13.35 0.87 -5.87
N ASP A 339 -12.34 1.32 -6.63
CA ASP A 339 -11.04 0.65 -6.70
C ASP A 339 -9.97 1.23 -5.79
N LEU A 340 -10.29 2.31 -5.08
CA LEU A 340 -9.31 3.08 -4.30
C LEU A 340 -8.66 2.23 -3.20
N THR A 341 -9.43 1.37 -2.52
CA THR A 341 -8.89 0.53 -1.44
C THR A 341 -7.91 -0.54 -1.93
N PHE A 342 -7.92 -0.92 -3.21
CA PHE A 342 -6.95 -1.86 -3.80
C PHE A 342 -5.63 -1.20 -4.21
N VAL A 343 -5.59 0.14 -4.33
CA VAL A 343 -4.37 0.86 -4.70
C VAL A 343 -3.34 0.82 -3.58
N ASN A 344 -3.79 0.95 -2.33
CA ASN A 344 -2.95 1.03 -1.14
C ASN A 344 -3.62 0.35 0.08
N ASP A 345 -2.92 -0.61 0.69
CA ASP A 345 -3.41 -1.39 1.83
C ASP A 345 -3.61 -0.60 3.11
N ASN A 346 -3.13 0.65 3.17
CA ASN A 346 -3.31 1.55 4.29
C ASN A 346 -4.50 2.49 4.11
N PHE A 347 -5.22 2.42 2.98
CA PHE A 347 -6.36 3.28 2.70
C PHE A 347 -7.67 2.71 3.25
N PHE A 348 -8.46 3.61 3.83
CA PHE A 348 -9.81 3.37 4.33
C PHE A 348 -10.77 4.41 3.74
N GLN A 349 -11.90 3.93 3.25
CA GLN A 349 -12.87 4.75 2.51
C GLN A 349 -14.10 4.99 3.38
N ALA A 350 -14.19 6.16 4.01
CA ALA A 350 -15.28 6.47 4.96
C ALA A 350 -16.62 6.69 4.26
N ASN A 351 -16.61 7.17 3.00
CA ASN A 351 -17.81 7.22 2.18
C ASN A 351 -18.00 5.88 1.45
N PRO A 352 -19.14 5.17 1.63
CA PRO A 352 -19.36 3.91 0.94
C PRO A 352 -19.31 4.07 -0.58
N ASN A 353 -18.65 3.14 -1.25
CA ASN A 353 -18.59 3.08 -2.71
C ASN A 353 -19.92 2.59 -3.33
N PHE A 354 -20.03 2.60 -4.66
CA PHE A 354 -21.29 2.23 -5.33
C PHE A 354 -21.69 0.76 -5.11
N VAL A 355 -20.71 -0.14 -4.95
CA VAL A 355 -20.98 -1.56 -4.65
C VAL A 355 -21.68 -1.69 -3.30
N ILE A 356 -21.12 -1.06 -2.25
CA ILE A 356 -21.74 -1.09 -0.92
C ILE A 356 -23.09 -0.37 -0.92
N ARG A 357 -23.24 0.73 -1.65
CA ARG A 357 -24.53 1.45 -1.79
C ARG A 357 -25.64 0.56 -2.33
N ALA A 358 -25.35 -0.18 -3.39
CA ALA A 358 -26.31 -1.11 -3.97
C ALA A 358 -26.59 -2.30 -3.04
N LYS A 359 -25.54 -2.81 -2.36
CA LYS A 359 -25.64 -3.89 -1.36
C LYS A 359 -26.56 -3.51 -0.19
N VAL A 360 -26.38 -2.31 0.38
CA VAL A 360 -27.23 -1.81 1.47
C VAL A 360 -28.69 -1.76 1.05
N MET A 361 -29.00 -1.21 -0.13
CA MET A 361 -30.39 -1.15 -0.59
C MET A 361 -30.98 -2.54 -0.80
N ALA A 362 -30.25 -3.47 -1.43
CA ALA A 362 -30.72 -4.84 -1.62
C ALA A 362 -31.00 -5.54 -0.29
N GLN A 363 -30.10 -5.42 0.69
CA GLN A 363 -30.27 -6.00 2.01
C GLN A 363 -31.39 -5.38 2.81
N TYR A 364 -31.54 -4.04 2.78
CA TYR A 364 -32.64 -3.36 3.44
C TYR A 364 -33.99 -3.84 2.89
N ILE A 365 -34.14 -3.89 1.56
CA ILE A 365 -35.37 -4.36 0.92
C ILE A 365 -35.67 -5.83 1.28
N PHE A 366 -34.65 -6.68 1.29
CA PHE A 366 -34.84 -8.10 1.56
C PHE A 366 -35.13 -8.40 3.03
N TYR A 367 -34.33 -7.85 3.95
CA TYR A 367 -34.40 -8.18 5.38
C TYR A 367 -35.42 -7.34 6.15
N VAL A 368 -35.57 -6.06 5.79
CA VAL A 368 -36.43 -5.12 6.53
C VAL A 368 -37.79 -4.99 5.88
N GLU A 369 -37.83 -4.71 4.57
CA GLU A 369 -39.08 -4.56 3.82
C GLU A 369 -39.71 -5.91 3.43
N ASN A 370 -38.99 -7.02 3.67
CA ASN A 370 -39.43 -8.40 3.41
C ASN A 370 -39.86 -8.67 1.96
N LYS A 371 -39.35 -7.91 0.99
CA LYS A 371 -39.65 -8.12 -0.42
C LYS A 371 -38.74 -9.21 -1.00
N ARG A 372 -39.29 -10.00 -1.91
CA ARG A 372 -38.62 -11.13 -2.58
C ARG A 372 -38.60 -10.97 -4.09
N LYS A 373 -39.50 -10.19 -4.67
CA LYS A 373 -39.58 -9.95 -6.12
C LYS A 373 -39.45 -8.47 -6.41
N MET A 374 -38.39 -8.09 -7.12
CA MET A 374 -38.10 -6.69 -7.44
C MET A 374 -38.03 -6.50 -8.95
N ALA A 375 -38.49 -5.35 -9.43
CA ALA A 375 -38.13 -4.86 -10.75
C ALA A 375 -36.99 -3.85 -10.64
N ILE A 376 -36.28 -3.63 -11.75
CA ILE A 376 -35.25 -2.58 -11.85
C ILE A 376 -35.64 -1.64 -12.98
N PHE A 377 -35.54 -0.33 -12.75
CA PHE A 377 -35.70 0.67 -13.79
C PHE A 377 -34.54 1.67 -13.69
N ASN A 378 -33.51 1.50 -14.52
CA ASN A 378 -32.27 2.27 -14.38
C ASN A 378 -31.95 3.09 -15.64
N SER A 379 -31.25 4.20 -15.45
CA SER A 379 -30.63 4.94 -16.55
C SER A 379 -29.48 4.11 -17.14
N ILE A 380 -29.25 4.23 -18.45
CA ILE A 380 -28.06 3.69 -19.12
C ILE A 380 -26.82 4.57 -18.95
N ASP A 381 -27.00 5.78 -18.42
CA ASP A 381 -25.95 6.78 -18.26
C ASP A 381 -25.36 6.77 -16.83
N GLY A 382 -24.14 7.29 -16.69
CA GLY A 382 -23.49 7.51 -15.41
C GLY A 382 -23.27 6.22 -14.59
N TYR A 383 -23.42 6.32 -13.26
CA TYR A 383 -23.23 5.20 -12.33
C TYR A 383 -24.49 4.33 -12.13
N SER A 384 -25.62 4.70 -12.73
CA SER A 384 -26.89 3.98 -12.57
C SER A 384 -26.83 2.51 -13.03
N PRO A 385 -26.18 2.16 -14.17
CA PRO A 385 -26.02 0.76 -14.59
C PRO A 385 -25.25 -0.10 -13.59
N LEU A 386 -24.21 0.45 -12.98
CA LEU A 386 -23.39 -0.22 -11.97
C LEU A 386 -24.22 -0.50 -10.71
N LEU A 387 -24.92 0.51 -10.18
CA LEU A 387 -25.82 0.33 -9.04
C LEU A 387 -26.88 -0.73 -9.30
N ALA A 388 -27.50 -0.70 -10.49
CA ALA A 388 -28.49 -1.68 -10.90
C ALA A 388 -27.92 -3.10 -10.96
N ALA A 389 -26.70 -3.27 -11.48
CA ALA A 389 -26.03 -4.56 -11.57
C ALA A 389 -25.69 -5.11 -10.17
N GLU A 390 -25.06 -4.30 -9.32
CA GLU A 390 -24.66 -4.72 -7.96
C GLU A 390 -25.87 -5.01 -7.07
N PHE A 391 -26.95 -4.21 -7.18
CA PHE A 391 -28.21 -4.47 -6.50
C PHE A 391 -28.79 -5.80 -6.95
N SER A 392 -28.83 -6.05 -8.26
CA SER A 392 -29.37 -7.29 -8.84
C SER A 392 -28.58 -8.51 -8.38
N ASN A 393 -27.26 -8.41 -8.30
CA ASN A 393 -26.38 -9.47 -7.83
C ASN A 393 -26.62 -9.78 -6.36
N GLU A 394 -26.61 -8.75 -5.50
CA GLU A 394 -26.83 -8.94 -4.07
C GLU A 394 -28.24 -9.45 -3.78
N PHE A 395 -29.27 -8.86 -4.39
CA PHE A 395 -30.65 -9.27 -4.14
C PHE A 395 -30.89 -10.74 -4.52
N ARG A 396 -30.30 -11.21 -5.64
CA ARG A 396 -30.33 -12.63 -6.01
C ARG A 396 -29.54 -13.50 -5.05
N ARG A 397 -28.37 -13.06 -4.58
CA ARG A 397 -27.56 -13.78 -3.59
C ARG A 397 -28.34 -14.03 -2.30
N LEU A 398 -29.17 -13.07 -1.88
CA LEU A 398 -30.06 -13.18 -0.72
C LEU A 398 -31.24 -14.13 -0.94
N GLY A 399 -31.50 -14.59 -2.18
CA GLY A 399 -32.64 -15.43 -2.54
C GLY A 399 -33.82 -14.66 -3.11
N GLY A 400 -33.65 -13.37 -3.41
CA GLY A 400 -34.63 -12.56 -4.13
C GLY A 400 -34.60 -12.79 -5.65
N GLU A 401 -35.67 -12.40 -6.32
CA GLU A 401 -35.86 -12.52 -7.76
C GLU A 401 -35.94 -11.12 -8.38
N ILE A 402 -35.24 -10.92 -9.51
CA ILE A 402 -35.43 -9.73 -10.35
C ILE A 402 -36.36 -10.12 -11.50
N VAL A 403 -37.63 -9.72 -11.40
CA VAL A 403 -38.70 -10.18 -12.32
C VAL A 403 -38.62 -9.51 -13.70
N THR A 404 -38.16 -8.27 -13.74
CA THR A 404 -37.95 -7.53 -14.99
C THR A 404 -36.95 -6.39 -14.79
N LYS A 405 -36.33 -5.96 -15.89
CA LYS A 405 -35.44 -4.81 -15.94
C LYS A 405 -35.83 -3.91 -17.11
N PHE A 406 -36.04 -2.64 -16.82
CA PHE A 406 -36.24 -1.57 -17.78
C PHE A 406 -35.05 -0.63 -17.78
N THR A 407 -34.75 -0.03 -18.93
CA THR A 407 -33.69 0.95 -19.06
C THR A 407 -34.18 2.18 -19.80
N TYR A 408 -33.65 3.34 -19.44
CA TYR A 408 -33.93 4.60 -20.13
C TYR A 408 -32.64 5.42 -20.31
N LYS A 409 -32.67 6.42 -21.17
CA LYS A 409 -31.59 7.41 -21.32
C LYS A 409 -31.97 8.69 -20.58
N SER A 410 -31.07 9.19 -19.73
CA SER A 410 -31.33 10.37 -18.89
C SER A 410 -31.62 11.60 -19.75
N GLY A 411 -32.59 12.42 -19.33
CA GLY A 411 -33.09 13.57 -20.09
C GLY A 411 -33.85 13.23 -21.38
N SER A 412 -33.98 11.95 -21.74
CA SER A 412 -34.73 11.47 -22.91
C SER A 412 -36.00 10.71 -22.51
N LEU A 413 -36.40 10.77 -21.24
CA LEU A 413 -37.67 10.24 -20.76
C LEU A 413 -38.81 11.07 -21.37
N THR A 414 -39.35 10.60 -22.49
CA THR A 414 -40.59 11.10 -23.07
C THR A 414 -41.76 10.28 -22.53
N SER A 415 -42.98 10.78 -22.70
CA SER A 415 -44.22 10.03 -22.40
C SER A 415 -44.33 8.71 -23.17
N GLU A 416 -43.48 8.46 -24.17
CA GLU A 416 -43.46 7.25 -25.01
C GLU A 416 -42.48 6.18 -24.54
N THR A 417 -41.60 6.51 -23.57
CA THR A 417 -40.87 5.45 -22.85
C THR A 417 -41.95 4.64 -22.14
N LEU A 418 -42.26 3.43 -22.58
CA LEU A 418 -43.36 2.65 -22.02
C LEU A 418 -42.82 1.62 -21.03
N VAL A 419 -43.08 1.86 -19.74
CA VAL A 419 -43.04 0.80 -18.75
C VAL A 419 -44.22 -0.10 -19.06
N ASP A 420 -43.93 -1.33 -19.47
CA ASP A 420 -44.94 -2.37 -19.66
C ASP A 420 -45.42 -2.82 -18.27
N SER A 421 -46.51 -2.21 -17.78
CA SER A 421 -47.04 -2.44 -16.43
C SER A 421 -47.43 -3.90 -16.20
N ALA A 422 -47.74 -4.66 -17.26
CA ALA A 422 -48.02 -6.10 -17.16
C ALA A 422 -46.80 -6.89 -16.66
N LYS A 423 -45.58 -6.46 -17.01
CA LYS A 423 -44.33 -7.08 -16.52
C LYS A 423 -43.99 -6.70 -15.07
N LEU A 424 -44.63 -5.67 -14.52
CA LEU A 424 -44.45 -5.25 -13.13
C LEU A 424 -45.41 -5.94 -12.16
N VAL A 425 -46.49 -6.58 -12.65
CA VAL A 425 -47.47 -7.32 -11.83
C VAL A 425 -46.84 -8.27 -10.80
N PRO A 426 -45.77 -9.06 -11.12
CA PRO A 426 -45.16 -9.95 -10.12
C PRO A 426 -44.18 -9.24 -9.16
N ALA A 427 -43.88 -7.96 -9.35
CA ALA A 427 -42.94 -7.21 -8.51
C ALA A 427 -43.63 -6.70 -7.23
N GLU A 428 -42.87 -6.62 -6.15
CA GLU A 428 -43.28 -6.04 -4.86
C GLU A 428 -42.67 -4.64 -4.63
N GLY A 429 -41.74 -4.23 -5.49
CA GLY A 429 -41.09 -2.93 -5.53
C GLY A 429 -40.29 -2.72 -6.81
N ILE A 430 -39.92 -1.47 -7.09
CA ILE A 430 -39.01 -1.12 -8.20
C ILE A 430 -37.77 -0.44 -7.62
N TYR A 431 -36.59 -0.97 -7.93
CA TYR A 431 -35.34 -0.26 -7.69
C TYR A 431 -35.02 0.66 -8.88
N VAL A 432 -34.93 1.96 -8.59
CA VAL A 432 -34.74 3.06 -9.54
C VAL A 432 -33.47 3.84 -9.19
N PRO A 433 -32.28 3.31 -9.50
CA PRO A 433 -31.05 4.06 -9.37
C PRO A 433 -31.02 5.14 -10.46
N LEU A 434 -31.02 6.40 -10.06
CA LEU A 434 -30.94 7.55 -10.96
C LEU A 434 -29.48 7.82 -11.34
N SER A 435 -29.30 8.42 -12.51
CA SER A 435 -28.06 9.12 -12.88
C SER A 435 -28.21 10.64 -12.76
N ASP A 436 -29.44 11.14 -12.78
CA ASP A 436 -29.78 12.55 -12.67
C ASP A 436 -31.12 12.73 -11.94
N LYS A 437 -31.12 13.57 -10.91
CA LYS A 437 -32.31 13.95 -10.13
C LYS A 437 -33.42 14.60 -10.96
N ARG A 438 -33.10 15.17 -12.14
CA ARG A 438 -34.05 15.81 -13.05
C ARG A 438 -34.97 14.81 -13.76
N ASP A 439 -34.64 13.52 -13.73
CA ASP A 439 -35.47 12.47 -14.33
C ASP A 439 -36.71 12.14 -13.48
N VAL A 440 -36.70 12.48 -12.18
CA VAL A 440 -37.76 12.08 -11.22
C VAL A 440 -39.17 12.53 -11.61
N PRO A 441 -39.45 13.79 -11.98
CA PRO A 441 -40.81 14.19 -12.39
C PRO A 441 -41.36 13.38 -13.56
N PHE A 442 -40.50 13.06 -14.53
CA PHE A 442 -40.89 12.29 -15.72
C PHE A 442 -41.12 10.82 -15.38
N LEU A 443 -40.24 10.22 -14.56
CA LEU A 443 -40.40 8.86 -14.04
C LEU A 443 -41.70 8.69 -13.26
N LEU A 444 -41.97 9.60 -12.31
CA LEU A 444 -43.20 9.54 -11.51
C LEU A 444 -44.44 9.71 -12.39
N SER A 445 -44.45 10.71 -13.28
CA SER A 445 -45.56 10.94 -14.22
C SER A 445 -45.84 9.72 -15.11
N GLN A 446 -44.80 9.06 -15.60
CA GLN A 446 -44.91 7.86 -16.43
C GLN A 446 -45.51 6.67 -15.67
N LEU A 447 -45.08 6.45 -14.42
CA LEU A 447 -45.63 5.39 -13.56
C LEU A 447 -47.10 5.65 -13.22
N VAL A 448 -47.47 6.90 -12.93
CA VAL A 448 -48.87 7.30 -12.73
C VAL A 448 -49.70 7.06 -14.00
N GLN A 449 -49.24 7.51 -15.17
CA GLN A 449 -49.96 7.34 -16.44
C GLN A 449 -50.16 5.86 -16.83
N THR A 450 -49.27 4.98 -16.38
CA THR A 450 -49.36 3.53 -16.62
C THR A 450 -50.07 2.76 -15.50
N ASN A 451 -50.69 3.47 -14.55
CA ASN A 451 -51.37 2.92 -13.37
C ASN A 451 -50.48 1.98 -12.54
N VAL A 452 -49.18 2.29 -12.46
CA VAL A 452 -48.23 1.57 -11.62
C VAL A 452 -48.22 2.22 -10.25
N ASP A 453 -48.79 1.52 -9.25
CA ASP A 453 -48.82 1.96 -7.85
C ASP A 453 -48.05 0.99 -6.95
N ILE A 454 -46.73 1.16 -6.87
CA ILE A 454 -45.80 0.23 -6.21
C ILE A 454 -44.69 0.99 -5.47
N ALA A 455 -44.11 0.38 -4.43
CA ALA A 455 -43.01 0.97 -3.68
C ALA A 455 -41.78 1.22 -4.56
N LEU A 456 -41.19 2.41 -4.42
CA LEU A 456 -40.02 2.83 -5.19
C LEU A 456 -38.80 2.91 -4.28
N TYR A 457 -37.70 2.31 -4.75
CA TYR A 457 -36.44 2.26 -4.03
C TYR A 457 -35.34 2.95 -4.82
N GLY A 458 -34.58 3.85 -4.21
CA GLY A 458 -33.66 4.71 -4.95
C GLY A 458 -32.25 4.85 -4.37
N ASN A 459 -31.44 5.66 -5.04
CA ASN A 459 -30.17 6.17 -4.55
C ASN A 459 -30.28 7.65 -4.12
N GLN A 460 -29.16 8.26 -3.74
CA GLN A 460 -29.09 9.59 -3.16
C GLN A 460 -29.66 10.73 -4.02
N ASP A 461 -29.68 10.59 -5.34
CA ASP A 461 -30.21 11.63 -6.23
C ASP A 461 -31.69 11.93 -5.98
N TRP A 462 -32.44 10.95 -5.46
CA TRP A 462 -33.81 11.16 -5.01
C TRP A 462 -33.90 12.24 -3.92
N PHE A 463 -32.89 12.38 -3.07
CA PHE A 463 -32.89 13.38 -2.01
C PHE A 463 -32.85 14.83 -2.55
N LEU A 464 -32.24 15.01 -3.72
CA LEU A 464 -32.07 16.32 -4.36
C LEU A 464 -33.10 16.57 -5.47
N ALA A 465 -33.95 15.59 -5.75
CA ALA A 465 -34.96 15.67 -6.77
C ALA A 465 -36.11 16.63 -6.39
N LYS A 466 -36.86 17.04 -7.41
CA LYS A 466 -38.06 17.85 -7.28
C LYS A 466 -39.23 17.12 -7.95
N GLY A 467 -40.44 17.62 -7.77
CA GLY A 467 -41.64 17.09 -8.43
C GLY A 467 -42.34 15.97 -7.65
N PHE A 468 -41.95 15.69 -6.40
CA PHE A 468 -42.64 14.72 -5.55
C PHE A 468 -44.11 15.09 -5.33
N GLU A 469 -44.39 16.39 -5.24
CA GLU A 469 -45.73 16.96 -5.11
C GLU A 469 -46.64 16.68 -6.31
N THR A 470 -46.07 16.38 -7.48
CA THR A 470 -46.83 16.12 -8.71
C THR A 470 -47.40 14.70 -8.76
N SER A 471 -46.96 13.80 -7.88
CA SER A 471 -47.43 12.41 -7.81
C SER A 471 -47.43 11.88 -6.36
N PRO A 472 -48.22 12.46 -5.43
CA PRO A 472 -48.15 12.15 -4.00
C PRO A 472 -48.35 10.67 -3.67
N GLU A 473 -49.22 9.98 -4.43
CA GLU A 473 -49.53 8.56 -4.24
C GLU A 473 -48.28 7.66 -4.34
N LEU A 474 -47.40 7.95 -5.31
CA LEU A 474 -46.13 7.25 -5.50
C LEU A 474 -45.01 7.84 -4.66
N SER A 475 -44.93 9.16 -4.58
CA SER A 475 -43.88 9.87 -3.83
C SER A 475 -43.85 9.44 -2.36
N ASN A 476 -45.02 9.27 -1.73
CA ASN A 476 -45.14 8.78 -0.35
C ASN A 476 -44.69 7.32 -0.15
N LYS A 477 -44.34 6.61 -1.22
CA LYS A 477 -43.83 5.23 -1.22
C LYS A 477 -42.35 5.15 -1.62
N VAL A 478 -41.67 6.30 -1.71
CA VAL A 478 -40.25 6.38 -2.08
C VAL A 478 -39.36 6.18 -0.84
N THR A 479 -38.46 5.20 -0.92
CA THR A 479 -37.37 4.99 0.05
C THR A 479 -36.03 4.95 -0.69
N PHE A 480 -34.98 5.63 -0.24
CA PHE A 480 -33.70 5.65 -0.94
C PHE A 480 -32.52 5.66 0.03
N THR A 481 -31.35 5.23 -0.46
CA THR A 481 -30.10 5.36 0.30
C THR A 481 -29.50 6.74 0.09
N SER A 482 -28.96 7.35 1.15
CA SER A 482 -28.17 8.58 1.10
C SER A 482 -26.89 8.43 1.92
N ASP A 483 -25.78 9.02 1.47
CA ASP A 483 -24.57 9.07 2.29
C ASP A 483 -24.69 10.02 3.48
N TYR A 484 -25.65 10.97 3.45
CA TYR A 484 -25.93 11.86 4.57
C TYR A 484 -27.43 11.96 4.87
N PHE A 485 -27.74 12.23 6.14
CA PHE A 485 -29.03 12.77 6.54
C PHE A 485 -28.84 13.62 7.80
N ILE A 486 -29.28 14.88 7.79
CA ILE A 486 -29.15 15.79 8.93
C ILE A 486 -30.49 15.84 9.66
N GLU A 487 -30.53 15.25 10.86
CA GLU A 487 -31.69 15.30 11.74
C GLU A 487 -31.70 16.64 12.52
N PHE A 488 -32.24 17.70 11.91
CA PHE A 488 -32.29 19.03 12.55
C PHE A 488 -33.05 19.07 13.89
N ASN A 489 -33.91 18.09 14.15
CA ASN A 489 -34.67 17.97 15.41
C ASN A 489 -33.95 17.13 16.47
N ASN A 490 -32.82 16.49 16.15
CA ASN A 490 -32.03 15.73 17.10
C ASN A 490 -31.32 16.68 18.08
N SER A 491 -31.49 16.47 19.39
CA SER A 491 -30.93 17.36 20.41
C SER A 491 -29.39 17.40 20.41
N GLU A 492 -28.72 16.26 20.19
CA GLU A 492 -27.25 16.22 20.08
C GLU A 492 -26.76 17.02 18.87
N TYR A 493 -27.48 16.97 17.74
CA TYR A 493 -27.16 17.78 16.56
C TYR A 493 -27.40 19.27 16.81
N GLN A 494 -28.50 19.64 17.48
CA GLN A 494 -28.77 21.04 17.82
C GLN A 494 -27.69 21.63 18.72
N ASP A 495 -27.26 20.88 19.75
CA ASP A 495 -26.16 21.29 20.62
C ASP A 495 -24.83 21.36 19.86
N PHE A 496 -24.55 20.39 19.00
CA PHE A 496 -23.39 20.42 18.11
C PHE A 496 -23.40 21.68 17.23
N ASN A 497 -24.48 21.93 16.50
CA ASN A 497 -24.58 23.05 15.57
C ASN A 497 -24.47 24.40 16.29
N LYS A 498 -25.12 24.54 17.46
CA LYS A 498 -25.03 25.75 18.29
C LYS A 498 -23.59 26.02 18.74
N ASN A 499 -22.90 24.99 19.23
CA ASN A 499 -21.51 25.12 19.69
C ASN A 499 -20.54 25.36 18.53
N PHE A 500 -20.77 24.71 17.39
CA PHE A 500 -20.00 24.89 16.16
C PHE A 500 -20.13 26.33 15.66
N LEU A 501 -21.35 26.80 15.42
CA LEU A 501 -21.64 28.16 14.97
C LEU A 501 -21.07 29.23 15.92
N ALA A 502 -21.16 29.01 17.23
CA ALA A 502 -20.62 29.95 18.22
C ALA A 502 -19.09 30.14 18.07
N ARG A 503 -18.35 29.06 17.77
CA ARG A 503 -16.88 29.06 17.65
C ARG A 503 -16.37 29.44 16.26
N THR A 504 -16.99 28.91 15.20
CA THR A 504 -16.48 29.03 13.83
C THR A 504 -17.17 30.13 13.02
N LYS A 505 -18.36 30.57 13.45
CA LYS A 505 -19.26 31.48 12.69
C LYS A 505 -19.72 30.90 11.35
N ILE A 506 -19.65 29.58 11.20
CA ILE A 506 -20.10 28.83 10.01
C ILE A 506 -21.22 27.90 10.45
N ASP A 507 -22.28 27.77 9.64
CA ASP A 507 -23.33 26.77 9.88
C ASP A 507 -22.81 25.35 9.62
N ALA A 508 -23.18 24.40 10.48
CA ALA A 508 -22.88 23.02 10.21
C ALA A 508 -23.67 22.55 8.97
N ASN A 509 -22.95 22.11 7.95
CA ASN A 509 -23.51 21.56 6.72
C ASN A 509 -22.95 20.16 6.47
N ARG A 510 -23.37 19.52 5.36
CA ARG A 510 -22.90 18.16 5.02
C ARG A 510 -21.37 18.03 4.98
N ASN A 511 -20.64 19.04 4.51
CA ASN A 511 -19.18 19.01 4.35
C ASN A 511 -18.49 19.12 5.71
N VAL A 512 -18.98 19.99 6.60
CA VAL A 512 -18.53 20.04 8.00
C VAL A 512 -18.68 18.68 8.66
N LEU A 513 -19.83 18.01 8.47
CA LEU A 513 -20.09 16.72 9.10
C LEU A 513 -19.23 15.59 8.54
N TYR A 514 -18.91 15.59 7.24
CA TYR A 514 -17.93 14.66 6.65
C TYR A 514 -16.59 14.71 7.40
N GLY A 515 -16.06 15.92 7.62
CA GLY A 515 -14.81 16.10 8.35
C GLY A 515 -14.92 15.73 9.83
N TYR A 516 -16.02 16.14 10.48
CA TYR A 516 -16.25 15.87 11.89
C TYR A 516 -16.33 14.36 12.20
N ASP A 517 -17.09 13.61 11.40
CA ASP A 517 -17.30 12.17 11.60
C ASP A 517 -16.02 11.36 11.31
N ALA A 518 -15.28 11.69 10.25
CA ALA A 518 -14.00 11.05 9.95
C ALA A 518 -12.97 11.29 11.06
N ALA A 519 -12.90 12.52 11.58
CA ALA A 519 -12.04 12.84 12.72
C ALA A 519 -12.50 12.13 14.00
N LYS A 520 -13.80 12.11 14.28
CA LYS A 520 -14.37 11.40 15.44
C LYS A 520 -14.05 9.90 15.40
N TYR A 521 -14.14 9.29 14.23
CA TYR A 521 -13.75 7.90 14.00
C TYR A 521 -12.26 7.69 14.30
N MET A 522 -11.38 8.50 13.69
CA MET A 522 -9.93 8.40 13.90
C MET A 522 -9.54 8.59 15.37
N LEU A 523 -10.12 9.57 16.05
CA LEU A 523 -9.90 9.82 17.48
C LEU A 523 -10.37 8.66 18.36
N THR A 524 -11.46 7.98 17.98
CA THR A 524 -11.93 6.79 18.68
C THR A 524 -10.99 5.60 18.48
N VAL A 525 -10.43 5.44 17.28
CA VAL A 525 -9.39 4.44 16.98
C VAL A 525 -8.15 4.70 17.84
N LEU A 526 -7.74 5.94 18.06
CA LEU A 526 -6.56 6.29 18.86
C LEU A 526 -6.69 6.03 20.38
N ARG A 527 -7.88 5.69 20.88
CA ARG A 527 -8.09 5.38 22.31
C ARG A 527 -7.60 3.98 22.67
N ASN A 528 -7.04 3.81 23.87
CA ASN A 528 -6.71 2.50 24.46
C ASN A 528 -5.78 1.62 23.59
N ILE A 529 -4.91 2.24 22.79
CA ILE A 529 -3.86 1.56 22.02
C ILE A 529 -2.56 2.36 22.11
N SER A 530 -1.42 1.70 21.87
CA SER A 530 -0.20 2.43 21.51
C SER A 530 -0.39 3.03 20.10
N ARG A 531 -0.31 4.36 20.00
CA ARG A 531 -0.67 5.15 18.81
C ARG A 531 0.40 5.13 17.72
N ASN A 532 0.98 3.96 17.41
CA ASN A 532 1.81 3.77 16.22
C ASN A 532 0.94 3.43 14.99
N ARG A 533 1.50 3.59 13.80
CA ARG A 533 0.78 3.49 12.52
C ARG A 533 0.19 2.08 12.32
N GLU A 534 0.94 1.05 12.70
CA GLU A 534 0.54 -0.36 12.63
C GLU A 534 -0.68 -0.66 13.50
N ASN A 535 -0.66 -0.25 14.76
CA ASN A 535 -1.75 -0.48 15.71
C ASN A 535 -3.01 0.29 15.34
N ILE A 536 -2.86 1.50 14.81
CA ILE A 536 -3.99 2.30 14.29
C ILE A 536 -4.63 1.54 13.12
N LYS A 537 -3.83 1.13 12.13
CA LYS A 537 -4.31 0.33 10.99
C LYS A 537 -5.04 -0.92 11.46
N ALA A 538 -4.40 -1.70 12.33
CA ALA A 538 -4.96 -2.94 12.85
C ALA A 538 -6.29 -2.70 13.57
N LYS A 539 -6.39 -1.65 14.39
CA LYS A 539 -7.63 -1.30 15.07
C LYS A 539 -8.72 -0.83 14.11
N MET A 540 -8.39 -0.09 13.06
CA MET A 540 -9.35 0.27 12.00
C MET A 540 -9.90 -0.98 11.28
N GLN A 541 -9.10 -2.04 11.14
CA GLN A 541 -9.49 -3.30 10.52
C GLN A 541 -10.33 -4.22 11.43
N THR A 542 -10.51 -3.89 12.70
CA THR A 542 -11.35 -4.69 13.63
C THR A 542 -12.85 -4.60 13.35
N GLY A 543 -13.28 -3.66 12.50
CA GLY A 543 -14.70 -3.38 12.27
C GLY A 543 -15.35 -2.54 13.38
N ILE A 544 -14.55 -1.82 14.18
CA ILE A 544 -15.07 -0.84 15.16
C ILE A 544 -16.11 0.08 14.49
N SER A 545 -17.21 0.32 15.20
CA SER A 545 -18.31 1.15 14.71
C SER A 545 -18.35 2.44 15.53
N VAL A 546 -18.41 3.59 14.85
CA VAL A 546 -18.50 4.91 15.47
C VAL A 546 -19.70 5.64 14.92
N ASN A 547 -20.54 6.16 15.83
CA ASN A 547 -21.73 6.91 15.46
C ASN A 547 -21.35 8.33 15.06
N GLY A 548 -21.84 8.77 13.91
CA GLY A 548 -21.61 10.09 13.35
C GLY A 548 -22.92 10.85 13.08
N PHE A 549 -22.81 12.16 12.88
CA PHE A 549 -23.96 13.00 12.53
C PHE A 549 -24.31 12.88 11.04
N HIS A 550 -23.30 12.83 10.16
CA HIS A 550 -23.48 12.58 8.73
C HIS A 550 -23.80 11.12 8.46
N ASN A 551 -22.98 10.20 8.98
CA ASN A 551 -23.18 8.76 8.86
C ASN A 551 -22.37 8.02 9.92
N ASN A 552 -22.73 6.77 10.21
CA ASN A 552 -21.90 5.90 11.02
C ASN A 552 -20.71 5.41 10.19
N ILE A 553 -19.58 5.10 10.83
CA ILE A 553 -18.39 4.58 10.16
C ILE A 553 -17.99 3.24 10.76
N SER A 554 -17.91 2.21 9.93
CA SER A 554 -17.37 0.89 10.25
C SER A 554 -16.87 0.20 8.99
N PHE A 555 -15.62 -0.22 9.00
CA PHE A 555 -14.98 -0.80 7.82
C PHE A 555 -15.13 -2.31 7.74
N ASP A 556 -15.31 -2.81 6.52
CA ASP A 556 -15.23 -4.22 6.20
C ASP A 556 -13.76 -4.67 5.98
N GLN A 557 -13.58 -5.92 5.53
CA GLN A 557 -12.27 -6.46 5.19
C GLN A 557 -11.61 -5.72 4.01
N ASN A 558 -12.42 -5.15 3.11
CA ASN A 558 -11.97 -4.33 1.99
C ASN A 558 -11.73 -2.86 2.38
N ARG A 559 -11.86 -2.51 3.67
CA ARG A 559 -11.63 -1.17 4.23
C ARG A 559 -12.62 -0.11 3.73
N VAL A 560 -13.81 -0.52 3.30
CA VAL A 560 -14.90 0.37 2.87
C VAL A 560 -15.95 0.47 3.96
N ASN A 561 -16.49 1.67 4.19
CA ASN A 561 -17.54 1.86 5.17
C ASN A 561 -18.82 1.10 4.78
N LEU A 562 -19.43 0.41 5.75
CA LEU A 562 -20.61 -0.44 5.58
C LEU A 562 -21.96 0.26 5.83
N PHE A 563 -21.94 1.48 6.35
CA PHE A 563 -23.16 2.18 6.75
C PHE A 563 -23.69 3.13 5.68
N LEU A 564 -25.01 3.20 5.49
CA LEU A 564 -25.71 4.26 4.77
C LEU A 564 -27.00 4.65 5.47
N ASN A 565 -27.45 5.87 5.21
CA ASN A 565 -28.75 6.33 5.66
C ASN A 565 -29.84 5.78 4.73
N ILE A 566 -30.87 5.16 5.29
CA ILE A 566 -32.12 4.85 4.60
C ILE A 566 -33.08 5.99 4.87
N VAL A 567 -33.51 6.67 3.81
CA VAL A 567 -34.36 7.84 3.88
C VAL A 567 -35.68 7.53 3.20
N ARG A 568 -36.79 7.94 3.81
CA ARG A 568 -38.12 7.82 3.22
C ARG A 568 -38.69 9.21 2.98
N TYR A 569 -39.35 9.38 1.84
CA TYR A 569 -40.17 10.56 1.61
C TYR A 569 -41.61 10.26 2.04
N LYS A 570 -42.17 11.11 2.88
CA LYS A 570 -43.55 11.01 3.33
C LYS A 570 -44.13 12.39 3.61
N ASP A 571 -45.26 12.69 3.00
CA ASP A 571 -46.08 13.87 3.25
C ASP A 571 -45.31 15.19 3.20
N GLY A 572 -44.42 15.33 2.20
CA GLY A 572 -43.61 16.54 2.01
C GLY A 572 -42.28 16.55 2.76
N VAL A 573 -41.99 15.54 3.58
CA VAL A 573 -40.83 15.49 4.47
C VAL A 573 -39.95 14.29 4.15
N PHE A 574 -38.63 14.49 4.17
CA PHE A 574 -37.67 13.39 4.18
C PHE A 574 -37.40 12.98 5.63
N GLU A 575 -37.50 11.69 5.91
CA GLU A 575 -37.31 11.12 7.24
C GLU A 575 -36.21 10.06 7.21
N LEU A 576 -35.31 10.07 8.21
CA LEU A 576 -34.37 8.98 8.42
C LEU A 576 -35.12 7.78 8.97
N VAL A 577 -35.06 6.66 8.25
CA VAL A 577 -35.63 5.38 8.70
C VAL A 577 -34.61 4.62 9.53
N ASP A 578 -33.37 4.51 9.03
CA ASP A 578 -32.29 3.78 9.69
C ASP A 578 -30.91 4.23 9.18
N LYS A 579 -29.88 4.07 10.01
CA LYS A 579 -28.46 4.06 9.58
C LYS A 579 -28.05 2.60 9.39
N PHE A 580 -28.45 2.05 8.25
CA PHE A 580 -28.35 0.62 7.96
C PHE A 580 -26.91 0.18 7.69
N LYS A 581 -26.48 -0.89 8.35
CA LYS A 581 -25.16 -1.52 8.15
C LYS A 581 -25.29 -2.71 7.19
N ALA A 582 -24.55 -2.68 6.08
CA ALA A 582 -24.42 -3.87 5.24
C ALA A 582 -23.76 -5.03 5.99
N SER A 583 -24.36 -6.21 5.85
CA SER A 583 -23.82 -7.50 6.29
C SER A 583 -22.99 -8.14 5.18
N ASN A 584 -22.10 -9.07 5.54
CA ASN A 584 -21.21 -9.74 4.59
C ASN A 584 -21.95 -10.69 3.64
#